data_AF-A0A2E8JZF0-F1
#
_entry.id   AF-A0A2E8JZF0-F1
#
_cell.length_a   1.000
_cell.length_b   1.000
_cell.length_c   1.000
_cell.angle_alpha   90.00
_cell.angle_beta   90.00
_cell.angle_gamma   90.00
#
_symmetry.space_group_name_H-M   'P 1'
#
loop_
_entity.id
_entity.type
_entity.pdbx_description
1 polymer ?
#
loop_
_entity_poly.entity_id
_entity_poly.type
_entity_poly.pdbx_seq_one_letter_code
_entity_poly.pdbx_strand_id
1 'polypeptide(L)' 'MTLTDVIDREVSGPEGTLRITAMYAALPPGIDSDHVRGSLRGRLFAEVVDRAGQRWQAIIDGDQAKLLEPLDF' A
#
# COMPACT_ATOMS: atom_id res chain seq x y z
N MET A 1 0.21 -14.58 -9.72
CA MET A 1 0.94 -13.30 -9.77
C MET A 1 2.30 -13.54 -9.15
N THR A 2 3.36 -13.20 -9.87
CA THR A 2 4.72 -13.20 -9.34
C THR A 2 4.93 -11.92 -8.52
N LEU A 3 5.89 -11.93 -7.59
CA LEU A 3 6.22 -10.77 -6.76
C LEU A 3 6.57 -9.54 -7.63
N THR A 4 7.22 -9.78 -8.76
CA THR A 4 7.62 -8.76 -9.73
C THR A 4 6.44 -8.13 -10.46
N ASP A 5 5.31 -8.84 -10.63
CA ASP A 5 4.10 -8.31 -11.28
C ASP A 5 3.38 -7.26 -10.41
N VAL A 6 3.73 -7.18 -9.12
CA VAL A 6 3.08 -6.32 -8.14
C VAL A 6 3.86 -5.03 -7.92
N ILE A 7 5.19 -5.08 -8.02
CA ILE A 7 6.03 -3.87 -8.05
C ILE A 7 5.79 -3.14 -9.37
N ASP A 8 5.78 -1.81 -9.34
CA ASP A 8 5.38 -0.92 -10.45
C ASP A 8 3.89 -0.98 -10.85
N ARG A 9 3.08 -1.81 -10.20
CA ARG A 9 1.63 -1.80 -10.42
C ARG A 9 1.02 -0.47 -9.95
N GLU A 10 0.15 0.08 -10.78
CA GLU A 10 -0.66 1.25 -10.44
C GLU A 10 -1.93 0.86 -9.68
N VAL A 11 -2.28 1.66 -8.69
CA VAL A 11 -3.44 1.50 -7.82
C VAL A 11 -4.11 2.86 -7.60
N SER A 12 -5.40 2.85 -7.27
CA SER A 12 -6.18 4.05 -7.01
C SER A 12 -6.00 4.48 -5.55
N GLY A 13 -5.45 5.67 -5.33
CA GLY A 13 -5.41 6.34 -4.04
C GLY A 13 -6.47 7.44 -3.91
N PRO A 14 -6.56 8.08 -2.73
CA PRO A 14 -7.55 9.14 -2.47
C PRO A 14 -7.35 10.38 -3.35
N GLU A 15 -6.11 10.69 -3.73
CA GLU A 15 -5.75 11.87 -4.52
C GLU A 15 -5.40 11.55 -5.98
N GLY A 16 -5.50 10.29 -6.38
CA GLY A 16 -5.21 9.84 -7.74
C GLY A 16 -4.42 8.54 -7.78
N THR A 17 -3.84 8.27 -8.95
CA THR A 17 -3.06 7.05 -9.18
C THR A 17 -1.78 7.05 -8.34
N LEU A 18 -1.54 5.94 -7.66
CA LEU A 18 -0.33 5.64 -6.92
C LEU A 18 0.36 4.43 -7.54
N ARG A 19 1.68 4.33 -7.38
CA ARG A 19 2.47 3.19 -7.87
C ARG A 19 3.09 2.42 -6.71
N ILE A 20 2.95 1.10 -6.72
CA ILE A 20 3.58 0.23 -5.72
C ILE A 20 5.10 0.19 -5.96
N THR A 21 5.87 0.49 -4.93
CA THR A 21 7.34 0.58 -4.98
C THR A 21 8.04 -0.47 -4.11
N ALA A 22 7.39 -0.90 -3.03
CA ALA A 22 7.86 -1.99 -2.19
C ALA A 22 6.69 -2.75 -1.56
N MET A 23 6.95 -3.98 -1.14
CA MET A 23 5.98 -4.83 -0.44
C MET A 23 6.58 -5.24 0.90
N TYR A 24 5.72 -5.30 1.92
CA TYR A 24 6.11 -5.81 3.22
C TYR A 24 5.62 -7.25 3.39
N ALA A 25 6.49 -8.11 3.91
CA ALA A 25 6.13 -9.51 4.20
C ALA A 25 5.18 -9.63 5.41
N ALA A 26 5.10 -8.58 6.22
CA ALA A 26 4.23 -8.49 7.40
C ALA A 26 3.84 -7.03 7.66
N LEU A 27 2.78 -6.82 8.44
CA LEU A 27 2.40 -5.50 8.92
C LEU A 27 3.51 -4.93 9.83
N PRO A 28 3.88 -3.63 9.68
CA PRO A 28 4.78 -2.96 10.60
C PRO A 28 4.21 -2.97 12.03
N PRO A 29 5.07 -3.07 13.06
CA PRO A 29 4.64 -2.95 14.45
C PRO A 29 4.05 -1.55 14.68
N GLY A 30 2.83 -1.48 15.24
CA GLY A 30 2.12 -0.23 15.52
C GLY A 30 0.94 0.04 14.58
N ILE A 31 0.86 -0.62 13.43
CA ILE A 31 -0.36 -0.61 12.60
C ILE A 31 -1.36 -1.59 13.21
N ASP A 32 -2.28 -1.08 14.02
CA ASP A 32 -3.27 -1.91 14.68
C ASP A 32 -4.21 -2.53 13.64
N SER A 33 -4.51 -3.82 13.80
CA SER A 33 -5.43 -4.57 12.93
C SER A 33 -6.82 -3.93 12.90
N ASP A 34 -7.13 -3.10 13.90
CA ASP A 34 -8.38 -2.34 14.03
C ASP A 34 -8.58 -1.24 12.98
N HIS A 35 -7.51 -0.74 12.35
CA HIS A 35 -7.64 0.13 11.16
C HIS A 35 -8.13 -0.63 9.92
N VAL A 36 -8.17 -1.96 10.02
CA VAL A 36 -8.56 -2.92 9.00
C VAL A 36 -9.70 -3.78 9.53
N ARG A 37 -10.89 -3.19 9.73
CA ARG A 37 -12.10 -3.98 9.97
C ARG A 37 -12.36 -4.90 8.77
N GLY A 38 -12.00 -6.18 8.89
CA GLY A 38 -12.22 -7.21 7.87
C GLY A 38 -11.05 -8.18 7.74
N SER A 39 -11.30 -9.30 7.05
CA SER A 39 -10.25 -10.27 6.73
C SER A 39 -9.10 -9.63 5.96
N LEU A 40 -7.88 -9.76 6.47
CA LEU A 40 -6.65 -9.36 5.78
C LEU A 40 -6.29 -10.29 4.60
N ARG A 41 -6.99 -11.42 4.42
CA ARG A 41 -6.74 -12.33 3.30
C ARG A 41 -6.92 -11.60 1.97
N GLY A 42 -5.86 -11.61 1.16
CA GLY A 42 -5.84 -10.99 -0.17
C GLY A 42 -5.46 -9.51 -0.17
N ARG A 43 -5.24 -8.90 1.00
CA ARG A 43 -4.72 -7.53 1.10
C ARG A 43 -3.21 -7.54 1.16
N LEU A 44 -2.62 -6.56 0.50
CA LEU A 44 -1.17 -6.38 0.45
C LEU A 44 -0.78 -5.14 1.23
N PHE A 45 0.23 -5.27 2.08
CA PHE A 45 0.87 -4.12 2.71
C PHE A 45 2.06 -3.68 1.85
N ALA A 46 2.08 -2.41 1.44
CA ALA A 46 3.02 -1.93 0.45
C ALA A 46 3.44 -0.47 0.70
N GLU A 47 4.58 -0.10 0.14
CA GLU A 47 4.92 1.30 -0.07
C GLU A 47 4.41 1.73 -1.43
N VAL A 48 3.75 2.87 -1.47
CA VAL A 48 3.27 3.49 -2.70
C VAL A 48 3.85 4.88 -2.86
N VAL A 49 4.03 5.30 -4.10
CA VAL A 49 4.44 6.66 -4.45
C VAL A 49 3.37 7.31 -5.30
N ASP A 50 3.05 8.57 -5.01
CA ASP A 50 2.17 9.37 -5.84
C ASP A 50 2.90 10.01 -7.03
N ARG A 51 2.18 10.81 -7.82
CA ARG A 51 2.77 11.53 -8.96
C ARG A 51 3.67 12.70 -8.56
N ALA A 52 3.50 13.24 -7.36
CA ALA A 52 4.37 14.27 -6.80
C ALA A 52 5.69 13.69 -6.26
N GLY A 53 5.80 12.36 -6.19
CA GLY A 53 6.95 11.66 -5.64
C GLY A 53 6.85 11.42 -4.14
N GLN A 54 5.73 11.75 -3.50
CA GLN A 54 5.53 11.51 -2.08
C GLN A 54 5.25 10.03 -1.83
N ARG A 55 5.95 9.48 -0.83
CA ARG A 55 5.89 8.07 -0.48
C ARG A 55 5.00 7.86 0.74
N TRP A 56 4.28 6.75 0.73
CA TRP A 56 3.32 6.41 1.76
C TRP A 56 3.34 4.91 2.04
N GLN A 57 3.07 4.54 3.29
CA GLN A 57 2.63 3.19 3.60
C GLN A 57 1.15 3.06 3.23
N ALA A 58 0.79 1.95 2.61
CA ALA A 58 -0.58 1.70 2.18
C ALA A 58 -1.00 0.24 2.30
N ILE A 59 -2.30 0.04 2.48
CA ILE A 59 -2.96 -1.25 2.34
C ILE A 59 -3.63 -1.28 0.97
N ILE A 60 -3.26 -2.27 0.17
CA ILE A 60 -3.83 -2.51 -1.15
C ILE A 60 -4.89 -3.60 -1.05
N ASP A 61 -6.11 -3.27 -1.48
CA ASP A 61 -7.23 -4.20 -1.61
C ASP A 61 -7.71 -4.18 -3.06
N GLY A 62 -7.34 -5.21 -3.82
CA GLY A 62 -7.53 -5.22 -5.27
C GLY A 62 -6.72 -4.11 -5.94
N ASP A 63 -7.41 -3.14 -6.55
CA ASP A 63 -6.83 -1.96 -7.22
C ASP A 63 -6.89 -0.70 -6.35
N GLN A 64 -7.36 -0.78 -5.11
CA GLN A 64 -7.54 0.37 -4.22
C GLN A 64 -6.43 0.41 -3.18
N ALA A 65 -5.87 1.59 -2.95
CA ALA A 65 -4.85 1.87 -1.95
C ALA A 65 -5.42 2.77 -0.85
N LYS A 66 -5.42 2.26 0.39
CA LYS A 66 -5.68 3.07 1.57
C LYS A 66 -4.35 3.53 2.16
N LEU A 67 -4.08 4.83 2.07
CA LEU A 67 -2.92 5.46 2.68
C LEU A 67 -2.99 5.36 4.21
N LEU A 68 -1.86 5.09 4.84
CA LEU A 68 -1.73 4.99 6.30
C LEU A 68 -0.89 6.14 6.83
N GLU A 69 0.42 6.07 6.62
CA GLU A 69 1.38 7.06 7.11
C GLU A 69 2.29 7.51 5.96
N PRO A 70 2.62 8.81 5.89
CA PRO A 70 3.64 9.28 4.96
C PRO A 70 5.00 8.72 5.37
N LEU A 71 5.83 8.40 4.38
CA LEU A 71 7.21 7.98 4.58
C LEU A 71 8.12 9.19 4.32
N ASP A 72 8.55 9.84 5.39
CA ASP A 72 9.60 10.85 5.33
C ASP A 72 10.97 10.17 5.33
N PHE A 73 11.86 10.60 4.44
CA PHE A 73 13.26 10.17 4.35
C PHE A 73 14.19 11.33 4.67
#